data_AF-A0A967F8A0-F1
#
_entry.id   AF-A0A967F8A0-F1
#
_cell.length_a   1.000
_cell.length_b   1.000
_cell.length_c   1.000
_cell.angle_alpha   90.00
_cell.angle_beta   90.00
_cell.angle_gamma   90.00
#
_symmetry.space_group_name_H-M   'P 1'
#
loop_
_entity.id
_entity.type
_entity.pdbx_description
1 polymer ?
#
loop_
_entity_poly.entity_id
_entity_poly.type
_entity_poly.pdbx_seq_one_letter_code
_entity_poly.pdbx_strand_id
1 'polypeptide(L)' 'VQMNTLEQLIVFVPATFAFARYVSGSWVLLPGAVFIIGRLMYSSAYLKDPRTRAPGMIATMLANTVLVIAVLIKVLLAIF' A
#
# COMPACT_ATOMS: atom_id res chain seq x y z
N VAL A 1 2.67 6.82 15.36
CA VAL A 1 2.15 5.77 14.46
C VAL A 1 0.92 6.25 13.69
N GLN A 2 -0.09 6.83 14.36
CA GLN A 2 -1.36 7.22 13.75
C GLN A 2 -1.26 8.22 12.58
N MET A 3 -0.51 9.34 12.73
CA MET A 3 -0.37 10.32 11.65
C MET A 3 0.27 9.70 10.38
N ASN A 4 1.31 8.87 10.55
CA ASN A 4 1.90 8.16 9.42
C ASN A 4 0.90 7.20 8.75
N THR A 5 0.07 6.49 9.53
CA THR A 5 -0.98 5.65 8.95
C THR A 5 -1.98 6.47 8.15
N LEU A 6 -2.37 7.67 8.63
CA LEU A 6 -3.23 8.56 7.86
C LEU A 6 -2.59 8.98 6.53
N GLU A 7 -1.32 9.37 6.54
CA GLU A 7 -0.56 9.68 5.32
C GLU A 7 -0.54 8.50 4.34
N GLN A 8 -0.37 7.27 4.85
CA GLN A 8 -0.38 6.07 4.02
C GLN A 8 -1.75 5.74 3.45
N LEU A 9 -2.82 6.00 4.20
CA LEU A 9 -4.20 5.76 3.76
C LEU A 9 -4.63 6.71 2.63
N ILE A 10 -4.13 7.95 2.64
CA ILE A 10 -4.37 8.91 1.54
C ILE A 10 -3.93 8.35 0.19
N VAL A 11 -2.87 7.52 0.16
CA VAL A 11 -2.42 6.84 -1.06
C VAL A 11 -3.17 5.52 -1.25
N PHE A 12 -3.23 4.69 -0.22
CA PHE A 12 -3.74 3.32 -0.29
C PHE A 12 -5.20 3.23 -0.74
N VAL A 13 -6.07 4.06 -0.17
CA VAL A 13 -7.52 4.00 -0.44
C VAL A 13 -7.82 4.31 -1.91
N PRO A 14 -7.43 5.47 -2.48
CA PRO A 14 -7.70 5.72 -3.90
C PRO A 14 -6.96 4.75 -4.83
N ALA A 15 -5.73 4.35 -4.49
CA ALA A 15 -4.96 3.42 -5.32
C ALA A 15 -5.59 2.01 -5.37
N THR A 16 -6.17 1.52 -4.27
CA THR A 16 -6.88 0.23 -4.26
C THR A 16 -8.16 0.28 -5.10
N PHE A 17 -8.96 1.34 -5.00
CA PHE A 17 -10.14 1.51 -5.87
C PHE A 17 -9.75 1.57 -7.35
N ALA A 18 -8.71 2.34 -7.68
CA ALA A 18 -8.21 2.43 -9.04
C ALA A 18 -7.67 1.08 -9.55
N PHE A 19 -6.91 0.35 -8.74
CA PHE A 19 -6.38 -0.97 -9.11
C PHE A 19 -7.50 -1.98 -9.34
N ALA A 20 -8.49 -2.02 -8.45
CA ALA A 20 -9.64 -2.91 -8.61
C ALA A 20 -10.41 -2.62 -9.91
N ARG A 21 -10.49 -1.33 -10.30
CA ARG A 21 -11.22 -0.88 -11.49
C ARG A 21 -10.46 -1.07 -12.81
N TYR A 22 -9.17 -0.77 -12.83
CA TYR A 22 -8.35 -0.71 -14.06
C TYR A 22 -7.45 -1.92 -14.26
N VAL A 23 -7.10 -2.65 -13.19
CA VAL A 23 -6.18 -3.80 -13.24
C VAL A 23 -6.94 -5.10 -12.98
N SER A 24 -7.46 -5.30 -11.77
CA SER A 24 -8.32 -6.45 -11.42
C SER A 24 -8.82 -6.36 -9.97
N GLY A 25 -10.13 -6.58 -9.79
CA GLY A 25 -10.76 -6.64 -8.46
C GLY A 25 -10.31 -7.82 -7.60
N SER A 26 -9.89 -8.94 -8.19
CA SER A 26 -9.40 -10.10 -7.41
C SER A 26 -7.94 -9.93 -7.01
N TRP A 27 -7.10 -9.40 -7.90
CA TRP A 27 -5.66 -9.25 -7.64
C TRP A 27 -5.34 -8.12 -6.66
N VAL A 28 -6.25 -7.16 -6.44
CA VAL A 28 -6.07 -6.07 -5.45
C VAL A 28 -5.88 -6.61 -4.01
N LEU A 29 -6.38 -7.82 -3.74
CA LEU A 29 -6.31 -8.45 -2.42
C LEU A 29 -4.86 -8.69 -1.98
N LEU A 30 -3.93 -8.97 -2.89
CA LEU A 30 -2.52 -9.22 -2.56
C LEU A 30 -1.82 -7.97 -2.00
N PRO A 31 -1.71 -6.84 -2.74
CA PRO A 31 -1.11 -5.63 -2.18
C PRO A 31 -1.93 -5.08 -1.00
N GLY A 32 -3.25 -5.27 -1.00
CA GLY A 32 -4.10 -4.95 0.16
C GLY A 32 -3.70 -5.68 1.43
N ALA A 33 -3.50 -6.99 1.35
CA ALA A 33 -3.04 -7.80 2.49
C ALA A 33 -1.64 -7.41 2.94
N VAL A 34 -0.71 -7.18 2.01
CA VAL A 34 0.66 -6.73 2.32
C VAL A 34 0.64 -5.38 3.04
N PHE A 35 -0.22 -4.45 2.63
CA PHE A 35 -0.38 -3.17 3.31
C PHE A 35 -0.81 -3.35 4.76
N ILE A 36 -1.87 -4.14 5.00
CA ILE A 36 -2.41 -4.38 6.36
C ILE A 36 -1.35 -5.03 7.24
N ILE A 37 -0.70 -6.09 6.76
CA ILE A 37 0.37 -6.79 7.51
C ILE A 37 1.52 -5.82 7.79
N GLY A 38 1.94 -5.02 6.81
CA GLY A 38 2.98 -4.01 6.97
C GLY A 38 2.62 -2.98 8.04
N ARG A 39 1.35 -2.54 8.13
CA ARG A 39 0.88 -1.61 9.17
C ARG A 39 0.87 -2.23 10.56
N LEU A 40 0.48 -3.51 10.69
CA LEU A 40 0.57 -4.25 11.96
C LEU A 40 2.02 -4.40 12.40
N MET A 41 2.92 -4.80 11.49
CA MET A 41 4.35 -4.90 11.78
C MET A 41 4.94 -3.53 12.16
N TYR A 42 4.57 -2.47 11.44
CA TYR A 42 5.05 -1.11 11.71
C TYR A 42 4.61 -0.63 13.09
N SER A 43 3.33 -0.80 13.45
CA SER A 43 2.82 -0.36 14.75
C SER A 43 3.42 -1.14 15.90
N SER A 44 3.47 -2.48 15.80
CA SER A 44 4.06 -3.34 16.83
C SER A 44 5.56 -3.09 17.02
N ALA A 45 6.32 -2.95 15.93
CA ALA A 45 7.75 -2.67 16.00
C ALA A 45 8.03 -1.28 16.59
N TYR A 46 7.26 -0.26 16.16
CA TYR A 46 7.43 1.11 16.66
C TYR A 46 7.18 1.23 18.17
N LEU A 47 6.17 0.52 18.69
CA LEU A 47 5.85 0.51 20.11
C LEU A 47 6.94 -0.20 20.94
N LYS A 48 7.59 -1.22 20.37
CA LYS A 48 8.67 -1.96 21.04
C LYS A 48 9.99 -1.17 21.04
N ASP A 49 10.44 -0.74 19.87
CA ASP A 49 11.59 0.13 19.69
C ASP A 49 11.39 0.95 18.40
N PRO A 50 11.27 2.30 18.48
CA PRO A 50 11.09 3.17 17.32
C PRO A 50 12.12 2.96 16.20
N ARG A 51 13.33 2.47 16.51
CA ARG A 51 14.38 2.20 15.51
C ARG A 51 14.08 0.98 14.64
N THR A 52 13.21 0.08 15.10
CA THR A 52 12.89 -1.18 14.40
C THR A 52 11.70 -1.08 13.44
N ARG A 53 11.16 0.13 13.24
CA ARG A 53 9.95 0.37 12.41
C ARG A 53 10.15 0.17 10.91
N ALA A 54 11.39 0.11 10.42
CA ALA A 54 11.70 0.14 8.99
C ALA A 54 11.07 -1.00 8.17
N PRO A 55 11.07 -2.29 8.60
CA PRO A 55 10.53 -3.37 7.79
C PRO A 55 9.02 -3.23 7.53
N GLY A 56 8.24 -2.87 8.55
CA GLY A 56 6.81 -2.60 8.38
C GLY A 56 6.54 -1.38 7.49
N MET A 57 7.40 -0.37 7.54
CA MET A 57 7.32 0.79 6.65
C MET A 57 7.59 0.39 5.19
N ILE A 58 8.64 -0.40 4.95
CA ILE A 58 9.00 -0.87 3.60
C ILE A 58 7.89 -1.73 3.01
N ALA A 59 7.31 -2.66 3.77
CA ALA A 59 6.20 -3.50 3.30
C ALA A 59 4.99 -2.65 2.84
N THR A 60 4.62 -1.65 3.62
CA THR A 60 3.53 -0.73 3.24
C THR A 60 3.87 0.15 2.04
N MET A 61 5.10 0.68 1.98
CA MET A 61 5.57 1.44 0.82
C MET A 61 5.47 0.59 -0.44
N LEU A 62 5.99 -0.64 -0.42
CA LEU A 62 5.93 -1.56 -1.54
C LEU A 62 4.48 -1.84 -1.97
N ALA A 63 3.57 -2.08 -1.03
CA ALA A 63 2.16 -2.28 -1.35
C ALA A 63 1.56 -1.07 -2.10
N ASN A 64 1.79 0.15 -1.59
CA ASN A 64 1.32 1.38 -2.23
C ASN A 64 1.96 1.60 -3.61
N THR A 65 3.26 1.37 -3.73
CA THR A 65 3.99 1.48 -5.00
C THR A 65 3.43 0.52 -6.05
N VAL A 66 3.19 -0.74 -5.68
CA VAL A 66 2.61 -1.75 -6.59
C VAL A 66 1.21 -1.33 -7.06
N LEU A 67 0.36 -0.86 -6.14
CA LEU A 67 -0.98 -0.38 -6.48
C LEU A 67 -0.94 0.76 -7.50
N VAL A 68 -0.12 1.77 -7.23
CA VAL A 68 -0.03 2.98 -8.07
C VAL A 68 0.60 2.66 -9.42
N ILE A 69 1.75 1.98 -9.45
CA ILE A 69 2.47 1.69 -10.71
C ILE A 69 1.62 0.80 -11.62
N ALA A 70 0.98 -0.23 -11.10
CA ALA A 70 0.15 -1.12 -11.92
C ALA A 70 -1.03 -0.37 -12.57
N VAL A 71 -1.67 0.54 -11.82
CA VAL A 71 -2.73 1.40 -12.35
C VAL A 71 -2.19 2.31 -13.44
N LEU A 72 -1.07 3.00 -13.19
CA LEU A 72 -0.47 3.91 -14.16
C LEU A 72 -0.12 3.18 -15.46
N ILE A 73 0.50 2.00 -15.39
CA ILE A 73 0.81 1.17 -16.56
C ILE A 73 -0.48 0.81 -17.31
N LYS A 74 -1.52 0.32 -16.62
CA LYS A 74 -2.77 -0.08 -17.26
C LYS A 74 -3.50 1.07 -17.93
N VAL A 75 -3.53 2.24 -17.29
CA VAL A 75 -4.16 3.44 -17.84
C VAL A 75 -3.39 3.94 -19.06
N LEU A 76 -2.06 4.02 -18.98
CA LEU A 76 -1.23 4.44 -20.13
C LEU A 76 -1.43 3.50 -21.33
N LEU A 77 -1.40 2.18 -21.12
CA LEU A 77 -1.65 1.20 -22.17
C LEU A 77 -3.07 1.25 -22.76
N ALA A 78 -4.04 1.84 -22.06
CA ALA A 78 -5.40 2.00 -22.56
C ALA A 78 -5.61 3.30 -23.36
N ILE A 79 -4.67 4.25 -23.27
CA ILE A 79 -4.74 5.55 -23.94
C ILE A 79 -4.11 5.51 -25.34
N PHE A 80 -3.11 4.66 -25.56
CA PHE A 80 -2.41 4.47 -26.84
C PHE A 80 -2.89 3.21 -27.56
#